data_AF-A0A2U3KBI5-F1
#
_entry.id   AF-A0A2U3KBI5-F1
#
_cell.length_a   1.000
_cell.length_b   1.000
_cell.length_c   1.000
_cell.angle_alpha   90.00
_cell.angle_beta   90.00
_cell.angle_gamma   90.00
#
_symmetry.space_group_name_H-M   'P 1'
#
loop_
_entity.id
_entity.type
_entity.pdbx_description
1 polymer ?
#
loop_
_entity_poly.entity_id
_entity_poly.type
_entity_poly.pdbx_seq_one_letter_code
_entity_poly.pdbx_strand_id
1 'polypeptide(L)'
;MRRIVFAIALLIFSTGPAIAEDMSTVAGVYINKSDVTQFLTLRADATFVLRQRKKPPDRDEPFAEFTGNYLVNGETITLTLDDGGKAMGELKGNVFTDVQGEIWVKKDTEEHNVVRPKRQKMFQ
;
A
#
# COMPACT_ATOMS: atom_id res chain seq x y z
N MET A 1 47.72 8.29 -29.83
CA MET A 1 47.25 7.32 -28.83
C MET A 1 46.38 8.09 -27.85
N ARG A 2 45.13 7.77 -27.49
CA ARG A 2 44.44 6.49 -27.29
C ARG A 2 43.02 6.57 -27.85
N ARG A 3 42.54 5.51 -28.50
CA ARG A 3 41.14 5.33 -28.89
C ARG A 3 40.42 4.69 -27.70
N ILE A 4 39.47 5.40 -27.09
CA ILE A 4 38.58 4.83 -26.07
C ILE A 4 37.39 4.23 -26.83
N VAL A 5 37.35 2.90 -26.89
CA VAL A 5 36.22 2.16 -27.42
C VAL A 5 35.17 2.08 -26.31
N PHE A 6 34.07 2.81 -26.46
CA PHE A 6 32.89 2.64 -25.62
C PHE A 6 32.17 1.36 -26.07
N ALA A 7 32.24 0.31 -25.24
CA ALA A 7 31.39 -0.86 -25.38
C ALA A 7 29.96 -0.45 -24.97
N ILE A 8 29.07 -0.39 -25.96
CA ILE A 8 27.64 -0.24 -25.74
C ILE A 8 27.13 -1.58 -25.23
N ALA A 9 26.93 -1.70 -23.92
CA ALA A 9 26.16 -2.79 -23.34
C ALA A 9 24.69 -2.57 -23.71
N LEU A 10 24.21 -3.32 -24.71
CA LEU A 10 22.81 -3.36 -25.12
C LEU A 10 22.03 -4.08 -24.01
N LEU A 11 21.52 -3.32 -23.06
CA LEU A 11 20.64 -3.82 -21.99
C LEU A 11 19.27 -4.05 -22.61
N ILE A 12 18.99 -5.30 -22.99
CA ILE A 12 17.70 -5.75 -23.49
C ILE A 12 16.73 -5.67 -22.30
N PHE A 13 16.03 -4.55 -22.16
CA PHE A 13 14.84 -4.49 -21.31
C PHE A 13 13.80 -5.41 -21.94
N SER A 14 13.67 -6.62 -21.43
CA SER A 14 12.53 -7.47 -21.72
C SER A 14 11.29 -6.78 -21.17
N THR A 15 10.61 -6.00 -22.00
CA THR A 15 9.26 -5.50 -21.72
C THR A 15 8.32 -6.70 -21.75
N GLY A 16 8.24 -7.41 -20.63
CA GLY A 16 7.13 -8.31 -20.37
C GLY A 16 5.82 -7.49 -20.43
N PRO A 17 4.70 -8.11 -20.83
CA PRO A 17 3.42 -7.41 -20.83
C PRO A 17 3.15 -6.91 -19.41
N ALA A 18 3.06 -5.58 -19.26
CA ALA A 18 2.57 -4.99 -18.04
C ALA A 18 1.11 -5.43 -17.90
N ILE A 19 0.88 -6.44 -17.07
CA ILE A 19 -0.47 -6.78 -16.62
C ILE A 19 -0.89 -5.57 -15.80
N ALA A 20 -1.76 -4.74 -16.37
CA ALA A 20 -2.43 -3.70 -15.62
C ALA A 20 -3.25 -4.42 -14.55
N GLU A 21 -2.72 -4.49 -13.33
CA GLU A 21 -3.48 -5.05 -12.22
C GLU A 21 -4.76 -4.24 -12.06
N ASP A 22 -5.89 -4.94 -11.97
CA ASP A 22 -7.15 -4.30 -11.71
C ASP A 22 -7.05 -3.58 -10.36
N MET A 23 -7.18 -2.25 -10.40
CA MET A 23 -7.13 -1.39 -9.21
C MET A 23 -8.14 -1.83 -8.15
N SER A 24 -9.21 -2.54 -8.54
CA SER A 24 -10.17 -3.15 -7.62
C SER A 24 -9.53 -4.20 -6.69
N THR A 25 -8.52 -4.94 -7.17
CA THR A 25 -7.82 -5.98 -6.40
C THR A 25 -6.87 -5.34 -5.38
N VAL A 26 -6.24 -4.23 -5.75
CA VAL A 26 -5.33 -3.47 -4.88
C VAL A 26 -6.08 -2.62 -3.85
N ALA A 27 -7.26 -2.10 -4.21
CA ALA A 27 -8.06 -1.24 -3.34
C ALA A 27 -8.42 -1.94 -2.02
N GLY A 28 -8.36 -1.18 -0.92
CA GLY A 28 -8.65 -1.65 0.43
C GLY A 28 -8.00 -0.80 1.50
N VAL A 29 -8.25 -1.14 2.76
CA VAL A 29 -7.63 -0.50 3.93
C VAL A 29 -6.51 -1.39 4.42
N TYR A 30 -5.29 -0.89 4.43
CA TYR A 30 -4.09 -1.56 4.93
C TYR A 30 -3.74 -0.99 6.30
N ILE A 31 -3.56 -1.86 7.30
CA ILE A 31 -3.27 -1.47 8.68
C ILE A 31 -1.80 -1.74 8.96
N ASN A 32 -1.09 -0.77 9.54
CA ASN A 32 0.30 -0.97 9.94
C ASN A 32 0.39 -2.06 11.02
N LYS A 33 1.24 -3.06 10.80
CA LYS A 33 1.40 -4.21 11.71
C LYS A 33 1.96 -3.80 13.08
N SER A 34 2.79 -2.76 13.11
CA SER A 34 3.45 -2.27 14.34
C SER A 34 2.58 -1.26 15.10
N ASP A 35 1.66 -0.58 14.42
CA ASP A 35 0.74 0.39 15.03
C ASP A 35 -0.62 0.41 14.31
N VAL A 36 -1.59 -0.31 14.89
CA VAL A 36 -2.94 -0.47 14.31
C VAL A 36 -3.74 0.83 14.19
N THR A 37 -3.26 1.94 14.76
CA THR A 37 -3.88 3.26 14.61
C THR A 37 -3.46 3.98 13.33
N GLN A 38 -2.46 3.45 12.61
CA GLN A 38 -1.99 3.95 11.33
C GLN A 38 -2.56 3.07 10.21
N PHE A 39 -3.06 3.71 9.16
CA PHE A 39 -3.64 2.98 8.02
C PHE A 39 -3.42 3.70 6.69
N LEU A 40 -3.36 2.92 5.63
CA LEU A 40 -3.33 3.35 4.23
C LEU A 40 -4.60 2.84 3.54
N THR A 41 -5.44 3.72 3.04
CA THR A 41 -6.60 3.37 2.21
C THR A 41 -6.24 3.59 0.76
N LEU A 42 -6.22 2.51 -0.04
CA LEU A 42 -6.12 2.57 -1.49
C LEU A 42 -7.53 2.44 -2.07
N ARG A 43 -7.94 3.38 -2.94
CA ARG A 43 -9.27 3.38 -3.56
C ARG A 43 -9.19 2.95 -5.01
N ALA A 44 -10.26 2.33 -5.51
CA ALA A 44 -10.31 1.82 -6.89
C ALA A 44 -10.19 2.90 -7.97
N ASP A 45 -10.35 4.18 -7.62
CA ASP A 45 -10.17 5.34 -8.49
C ASP A 45 -8.70 5.83 -8.57
N ALA A 46 -7.75 5.03 -8.09
CA ALA A 46 -6.33 5.34 -8.03
C ALA A 46 -5.95 6.50 -7.07
N THR A 47 -6.83 6.84 -6.11
CA THR A 47 -6.51 7.77 -5.02
C THR A 47 -6.20 7.04 -3.71
N PHE A 48 -5.51 7.70 -2.79
CA PHE A 48 -5.25 7.16 -1.46
C PHE A 48 -5.45 8.16 -0.31
N VAL A 49 -5.62 7.61 0.89
CA VAL A 49 -5.55 8.34 2.17
C VAL A 49 -4.60 7.58 3.10
N LEU A 50 -3.57 8.25 3.61
CA LEU A 50 -2.60 7.70 4.55
C LEU A 50 -2.70 8.45 5.88
N ARG A 51 -2.96 7.73 6.97
CA ARG A 51 -2.91 8.26 8.34
C ARG A 51 -1.72 7.66 9.08
N GLN A 52 -0.80 8.53 9.52
CA GLN A 52 0.40 8.14 10.26
C GLN A 52 0.56 8.95 11.53
N ARG A 53 1.27 8.39 12.51
CA ARG A 53 1.60 9.12 13.74
C ARG A 53 2.68 10.18 13.43
N LYS A 54 2.48 11.42 13.87
CA LYS A 54 3.48 12.49 13.75
C LYS A 54 4.76 12.08 14.51
N LYS A 55 5.93 12.39 13.95
CA LYS A 55 7.24 12.22 14.60
C LYS A 55 7.96 13.58 14.61
N PRO A 56 8.18 14.21 15.78
CA PRO A 56 7.78 13.77 17.12
C PRO A 56 6.25 13.78 17.32
N PRO A 57 5.71 13.00 18.27
CA PRO A 57 4.27 12.95 18.52
C PRO A 57 3.78 14.25 19.14
N ASP A 58 2.75 14.82 18.53
CA ASP A 58 1.93 15.89 19.09
C ASP A 58 0.89 15.27 20.05
N ARG A 59 0.67 15.90 21.21
CA ARG A 59 -0.26 15.37 22.22
C ARG A 59 -1.72 15.58 21.82
N ASP A 60 -2.02 16.71 21.20
CA ASP A 60 -3.40 17.10 20.89
C ASP A 60 -3.79 16.58 19.50
N GLU A 61 -2.83 16.56 18.57
CA GLU A 61 -3.03 16.05 17.21
C GLU A 61 -1.96 15.01 16.81
N PRO A 62 -1.98 13.80 17.39
CA PRO A 62 -0.91 12.82 17.23
C PRO A 62 -0.75 12.25 15.82
N PHE A 63 -1.66 12.55 14.89
CA PHE A 63 -1.67 11.97 13.54
C PHE A 63 -1.58 13.05 12.45
N ALA A 64 -0.88 12.73 11.38
CA ALA A 64 -0.96 13.43 10.10
C ALA A 64 -1.75 12.57 9.11
N GLU A 65 -2.54 13.23 8.27
CA GLU A 65 -3.26 12.61 7.17
C GLU A 65 -2.73 13.17 5.84
N PHE A 66 -2.45 12.28 4.90
CA PHE A 66 -1.93 12.60 3.58
C PHE A 66 -2.85 12.01 2.51
N THR A 67 -3.06 12.76 1.44
CA THR A 67 -3.86 12.34 0.28
C THR A 67 -3.05 12.44 -0.99
N GLY A 68 -3.49 11.70 -2.01
CA GLY A 68 -2.89 11.79 -3.33
C GLY A 68 -3.34 10.66 -4.26
N ASN A 69 -2.52 10.41 -5.27
CA ASN A 69 -2.76 9.39 -6.28
C ASN A 69 -1.73 8.27 -6.16
N TYR A 70 -2.08 7.07 -6.61
CA TYR A 70 -1.13 5.96 -6.66
C TYR A 70 -1.09 5.29 -8.02
N LEU A 71 0.05 4.66 -8.32
CA LEU A 71 0.29 3.86 -9.51
C LEU A 71 0.85 2.50 -9.10
N VAL A 72 0.37 1.45 -9.76
CA VAL A 72 0.82 0.06 -9.56
C VAL A 72 1.58 -0.38 -10.80
N ASN A 73 2.81 -0.84 -10.64
CA ASN A 73 3.67 -1.37 -11.70
C ASN A 73 4.21 -2.74 -11.28
N GLY A 74 3.47 -3.81 -11.61
CA GLY A 74 3.71 -5.13 -11.02
C GLY A 74 3.57 -5.06 -9.49
N GLU A 75 4.54 -5.60 -8.76
CA GLU A 75 4.53 -5.56 -7.30
C GLU A 75 4.90 -4.18 -6.72
N THR A 76 5.30 -3.20 -7.51
CA THR A 76 5.69 -1.87 -7.00
C THR A 76 4.51 -0.90 -7.00
N ILE A 77 4.20 -0.33 -5.85
CA ILE A 77 3.28 0.80 -5.70
C ILE A 77 4.07 2.10 -5.52
N THR A 78 3.68 3.14 -6.26
CA THR A 78 4.15 4.52 -6.05
C THR A 78 2.98 5.38 -5.59
N LEU A 79 3.09 5.98 -4.40
CA LEU A 79 2.19 6.98 -3.87
C LEU A 79 2.75 8.37 -4.22
N THR A 80 1.93 9.22 -4.84
CA THR A 80 2.27 10.61 -5.13
C THR A 80 1.32 11.51 -4.35
N LEU A 81 1.86 12.25 -3.38
CA LEU A 81 1.13 13.22 -2.58
C LEU A 81 0.75 14.45 -3.41
N ASP A 82 -0.25 15.19 -2.95
CA ASP A 82 -0.72 16.41 -3.61
C ASP A 82 0.35 17.53 -3.66
N ASP A 83 1.33 17.51 -2.74
CA ASP A 83 2.49 18.41 -2.73
C ASP A 83 3.62 17.98 -3.69
N GLY A 84 3.43 16.89 -4.42
CA GLY A 84 4.41 16.31 -5.34
C GLY A 84 5.42 15.35 -4.69
N GLY A 85 5.37 15.20 -3.36
CA GLY A 85 6.12 14.18 -2.64
C GLY A 85 5.79 12.77 -3.13
N LYS A 86 6.78 11.88 -3.09
CA LYS A 86 6.60 10.49 -3.52
C LYS A 86 7.05 9.51 -2.47
N ALA A 87 6.28 8.45 -2.29
CA ALA A 87 6.63 7.28 -1.51
C ALA A 87 6.45 6.03 -2.35
N MET A 88 7.21 4.98 -2.04
CA MET A 88 7.14 3.71 -2.75
C MET A 88 7.01 2.56 -1.76
N GLY A 89 6.53 1.42 -2.26
CA GLY A 89 6.55 0.17 -1.54
C GLY A 89 6.22 -1.02 -2.45
N GLU A 90 6.39 -2.21 -1.92
CA GLU A 90 6.03 -3.47 -2.58
C GLU A 90 4.67 -3.96 -2.09
N LEU A 91 3.77 -4.29 -3.01
CA LEU A 91 2.51 -4.97 -2.75
C LEU A 91 2.60 -6.42 -3.23
N LYS A 92 2.45 -7.36 -2.30
CA LYS A 92 2.41 -8.80 -2.55
C LYS A 92 1.13 -9.37 -1.96
N GLY A 93 0.10 -9.50 -2.78
CA GLY A 93 -1.25 -9.90 -2.35
C GLY A 93 -1.84 -8.90 -1.35
N ASN A 94 -2.12 -9.36 -0.13
CA ASN A 94 -2.72 -8.53 0.94
C ASN A 94 -1.68 -7.80 1.81
N VAL A 95 -0.39 -7.79 1.41
CA VAL A 95 0.68 -7.20 2.21
C VAL A 95 1.40 -6.11 1.41
N PHE A 96 1.37 -4.89 1.93
CA PHE A 96 2.16 -3.76 1.45
C PHE A 96 3.37 -3.56 2.39
N THR A 97 4.56 -3.45 1.82
CA THR A 97 5.81 -3.18 2.55
C THR A 97 6.41 -1.88 2.01
N ASP A 98 6.57 -0.88 2.86
CA ASP A 98 7.15 0.39 2.41
C ASP A 98 8.69 0.32 2.30
N VAL A 99 9.30 1.38 1.78
CA VAL A 99 10.77 1.49 1.64
C VAL A 99 11.54 1.46 2.97
N GLN A 100 10.87 1.67 4.11
CA GLN A 100 11.47 1.56 5.45
C GLN A 100 11.33 0.15 6.02
N GLY A 101 10.66 -0.76 5.30
CA GLY A 101 10.35 -2.12 5.74
C GLY A 101 9.15 -2.19 6.69
N GLU A 102 8.36 -1.12 6.83
CA GLU A 102 7.12 -1.21 7.60
C GLU A 102 6.10 -2.04 6.82
N ILE A 103 5.45 -2.96 7.54
CA ILE A 103 4.51 -3.92 6.98
C ILE A 103 3.09 -3.45 7.25
N TRP A 104 2.28 -3.40 6.20
CA TRP A 104 0.88 -3.00 6.22
C TRP A 104 0.03 -4.13 5.66
N VAL A 105 -0.92 -4.61 6.43
CA VAL A 105 -1.75 -5.77 6.07
C VAL A 105 -3.14 -5.29 5.70
N LYS A 106 -3.62 -5.71 4.53
CA LYS A 106 -4.98 -5.44 4.06
C LYS A 106 -5.96 -5.99 5.09
N LYS A 107 -6.82 -5.13 5.62
CA LYS A 107 -7.95 -5.52 6.46
C LYS A 107 -8.88 -6.33 5.56
N ASP A 108 -8.92 -7.64 5.79
CA ASP A 108 -9.78 -8.53 5.03
C ASP A 108 -11.22 -7.99 5.05
N THR A 109 -11.82 -7.86 3.87
CA THR A 109 -13.25 -7.58 3.72
C THR A 109 -14.07 -8.83 4.07
N GLU A 110 -13.78 -9.49 5.20
CA GLU A 110 -14.53 -10.62 5.72
C GLU A 110 -15.32 -10.19 6.96
N GLU A 111 -16.34 -9.36 6.73
CA GLU A 111 -17.53 -9.32 7.59
C GLU A 111 -18.66 -10.20 7.01
N HIS A 112 -18.33 -11.10 6.08
CA HIS A 112 -19.24 -12.07 5.48
C HIS A 112 -18.80 -13.50 5.86
N ASN A 113 -18.89 -13.88 7.14
CA ASN A 113 -19.15 -15.27 7.62
C ASN A 113 -19.00 -15.46 9.14
N VAL A 114 -19.32 -14.45 9.96
CA VAL A 114 -19.65 -14.74 11.36
C VAL A 114 -21.08 -15.29 11.39
N VAL A 115 -21.21 -16.60 11.14
CA VAL A 115 -22.38 -17.37 11.60
C VAL A 115 -22.48 -17.13 13.10
N ARG A 116 -23.32 -16.18 13.52
CA ARG A 116 -23.67 -16.03 14.94
C ARG A 116 -24.22 -17.40 15.38
N PRO A 117 -23.61 -18.10 16.35
CA PRO A 117 -24.29 -19.21 16.97
C PRO A 117 -25.59 -18.66 17.54
N LYS A 118 -26.71 -19.19 17.04
CA LYS A 118 -28.06 -18.89 17.50
C LYS A 118 -28.05 -19.19 19.01
N ARG A 119 -28.10 -18.15 19.84
CA ARG A 119 -28.13 -18.26 21.30
C ARG A 119 -29.36 -19.11 21.65
N GLN A 120 -29.18 -20.41 21.89
CA GLN A 120 -30.23 -21.27 22.40
C GLN A 120 -30.60 -20.70 23.77
N LYS A 121 -31.82 -20.15 23.89
CA LYS A 121 -32.42 -19.88 25.19
C LYS A 121 -32.56 -21.22 25.90
N MET A 122 -31.65 -21.52 26.82
CA MET A 122 -31.95 -22.47 27.88
C MET A 122 -32.91 -21.75 28.83
N PHE A 123 -34.19 -22.09 28.71
CA PHE A 123 -35.15 -21.84 29.77
C PHE A 123 -34.84 -22.83 30.90
N GLN A 124 -34.62 -22.31 32.11
CA GLN A 124 -34.81 -23.05 33.36
C GLN A 124 -36.25 -22.86 33.81
#